data_AF-A0A7K3NLR0-F1
#
_entry.id   AF-A0A7K3NLR0-F1
#
_cell.length_a   1.000
_cell.length_b   1.000
_cell.length_c   1.000
_cell.angle_alpha   90.00
_cell.angle_beta   90.00
_cell.angle_gamma   90.00
#
_symmetry.space_group_name_H-M   'P 1'
#
loop_
_entity.id
_entity.type
_entity.pdbx_description
1 polymer ?
#
loop_
_entity_poly.entity_id
_entity_poly.type
_entity_poly.pdbx_seq_one_letter_code
_entity_poly.pdbx_strand_id
1 'polypeptide(L)'
;MRRLRAAILFLAPVGLAYAALALALPLVFAGEDRVRSVANLAALATLPCIPLLFLLGVRSPLAVQALGLPRAFRIHKALGLAFPALLTLHAGLHVYRFAKAMGLSYPLAALAVPNTWEMVLGKAALALFFVAWGAAWLGTSGRLPRRIWRPAHLAAYLAAPAAFVHALFRGEDMTRGWLFAVWVVAAATWLMAVGWRAMRSRSA
;
A
#
# COMPACT_ATOMS: atom_id res chain seq x y z
N MET A 1 -12.97 8.87 -27.75
CA MET A 1 -13.37 9.59 -26.52
C MET A 1 -13.59 8.72 -25.28
N ARG A 2 -14.25 7.54 -25.35
CA ARG A 2 -14.54 6.71 -24.15
C ARG A 2 -13.29 6.25 -23.37
N ARG A 3 -12.22 5.82 -24.07
CA ARG A 3 -10.96 5.39 -23.43
C ARG A 3 -10.24 6.51 -22.67
N LEU A 4 -10.22 7.72 -23.23
CA LEU A 4 -9.59 8.89 -22.58
C LEU A 4 -10.31 9.26 -21.29
N ARG A 5 -11.65 9.29 -21.29
CA ARG A 5 -12.44 9.53 -20.08
C ARG A 5 -12.20 8.46 -19.01
N ALA A 6 -12.18 7.18 -19.41
CA ALA A 6 -11.88 6.08 -18.50
C ALA A 6 -10.46 6.20 -17.92
N ALA A 7 -9.47 6.59 -18.73
CA ALA A 7 -8.10 6.80 -18.28
C ALA A 7 -7.99 7.96 -17.28
N ILE A 8 -8.67 9.08 -17.54
CA ILE A 8 -8.72 10.22 -16.61
C ILE A 8 -9.34 9.79 -15.28
N LEU A 9 -10.51 9.13 -15.31
CA LEU A 9 -11.19 8.69 -14.08
C LEU A 9 -10.38 7.65 -13.30
N PHE A 10 -9.66 6.77 -13.99
CA PHE A 10 -8.82 5.75 -13.37
C PHE A 10 -7.52 6.32 -12.79
N LEU A 11 -6.85 7.23 -13.52
CA LEU A 11 -5.54 7.75 -13.15
C LEU A 11 -5.62 9.01 -12.29
N ALA A 12 -6.69 9.80 -12.32
CA ALA A 12 -6.75 11.07 -11.60
C ALA A 12 -6.55 10.92 -10.09
N PRO A 13 -7.21 10.00 -9.36
CA PRO A 13 -7.00 9.85 -7.91
C PRO A 13 -5.54 9.52 -7.57
N VAL A 14 -4.92 8.72 -8.43
CA VAL A 14 -3.55 8.22 -8.27
C VAL A 14 -2.52 9.28 -8.64
N GLY A 15 -2.74 9.97 -9.76
CA GLY A 15 -1.91 11.08 -10.21
C GLY A 15 -1.95 12.24 -9.22
N LEU A 16 -3.12 12.53 -8.64
CA LEU A 16 -3.24 13.49 -7.55
C LEU A 16 -2.44 13.05 -6.33
N ALA A 17 -2.50 11.78 -5.92
CA ALA A 17 -1.71 11.28 -4.81
C ALA A 17 -0.19 11.36 -5.05
N TYR A 18 0.29 11.09 -6.27
CA TYR A 18 1.70 11.24 -6.62
C TYR A 18 2.14 12.70 -6.77
N ALA A 19 1.30 13.57 -7.33
CA ALA A 19 1.56 15.00 -7.38
C ALA A 19 1.65 15.57 -5.97
N ALA A 20 0.73 15.16 -5.10
CA ALA A 20 0.76 15.50 -3.69
C ALA A 20 2.05 14.96 -3.03
N LEU A 21 2.44 13.71 -3.25
CA LEU A 21 3.74 13.18 -2.78
C LEU A 21 4.93 14.05 -3.20
N ALA A 22 4.98 14.49 -4.46
CA ALA A 22 6.04 15.36 -4.95
C ALA A 22 6.07 16.72 -4.21
N LEU A 23 4.89 17.30 -3.94
CA LEU A 23 4.75 18.53 -3.15
C LEU A 23 5.10 18.32 -1.66
N ALA A 24 5.02 17.09 -1.14
CA ALA A 24 5.44 16.76 0.22
C ALA A 24 6.96 16.65 0.38
N LEU A 25 7.73 16.47 -0.70
CA LEU A 25 9.17 16.23 -0.59
C LEU A 25 9.89 17.29 0.27
N PRO A 26 9.69 18.60 0.07
CA PRO A 26 10.33 19.61 0.92
C PRO A 26 9.94 19.49 2.40
N LEU A 27 8.67 19.18 2.69
CA LEU A 27 8.16 19.02 4.06
C LEU A 27 8.74 17.78 4.73
N VAL A 28 8.79 16.66 4.01
CA VAL A 28 9.34 15.39 4.51
C VAL A 28 10.81 15.52 4.86
N PHE A 29 11.57 16.32 4.09
CA PHE A 29 13.00 16.53 4.30
C PHE A 29 13.34 17.83 5.07
N ALA A 30 12.35 18.54 5.61
CA ALA A 30 12.59 19.75 6.40
C ALA A 30 13.21 19.46 7.78
N GLY A 31 13.09 18.23 8.28
CA GLY A 31 13.67 17.79 9.55
C GLY A 31 15.12 17.34 9.46
N GLU A 32 15.82 17.31 10.59
CA GLU A 32 17.23 16.90 10.66
C GLU A 32 17.44 15.39 10.48
N ASP A 33 16.43 14.56 10.82
CA ASP A 33 16.53 13.11 10.75
C ASP A 33 16.20 12.58 9.34
N ARG A 34 17.23 12.56 8.47
CA ARG A 34 17.12 12.07 7.09
C ARG A 34 16.61 10.62 7.01
N VAL A 35 16.93 9.78 8.00
CA VAL A 35 16.51 8.37 8.00
C VAL A 35 15.01 8.28 8.23
N ARG A 36 14.48 9.09 9.16
CA ARG A 36 13.04 9.25 9.37
C ARG A 36 12.35 9.76 8.11
N SER A 37 12.91 10.79 7.47
CA SER A 37 12.35 11.37 6.24
C SER A 37 12.21 10.33 5.13
N VAL A 38 13.24 9.52 4.89
CA VAL A 38 13.18 8.44 3.88
C VAL A 38 12.16 7.36 4.28
N ALA A 39 12.07 7.01 5.56
CA ALA A 39 11.06 6.06 6.05
C ALA A 39 9.63 6.57 5.83
N ASN A 40 9.37 7.85 6.11
CA ASN A 40 8.08 8.51 5.89
C ASN A 40 7.76 8.61 4.40
N LEU A 41 8.74 8.97 3.56
CA LEU A 41 8.58 9.02 2.11
C LEU A 41 8.18 7.64 1.55
N ALA A 42 8.83 6.58 2.02
CA ALA A 42 8.51 5.22 1.62
C ALA A 42 7.05 4.86 1.99
N ALA A 43 6.61 5.16 3.21
CA ALA A 43 5.21 4.97 3.61
C ALA A 43 4.24 5.78 2.74
N LEU A 44 4.49 7.08 2.53
CA LEU A 44 3.65 7.92 1.70
C LEU A 44 3.57 7.40 0.25
N ALA A 45 4.67 6.89 -0.30
CA ALA A 45 4.70 6.27 -1.62
C ALA A 45 3.90 4.96 -1.70
N THR A 46 3.75 4.21 -0.59
CA THR A 46 2.91 2.98 -0.56
C THR A 46 1.42 3.27 -0.57
N LEU A 47 1.00 4.43 -0.03
CA LEU A 47 -0.41 4.80 0.12
C LEU A 47 -1.18 4.79 -1.22
N PRO A 48 -0.69 5.40 -2.33
CA PRO A 48 -1.35 5.30 -3.63
C PRO A 48 -1.21 3.92 -4.29
N CYS A 49 -0.23 3.10 -3.91
CA CYS A 49 -0.08 1.76 -4.47
C CYS A 49 -1.21 0.81 -4.05
N ILE A 50 -1.72 0.94 -2.82
CA ILE A 50 -2.80 0.08 -2.29
C ILE A 50 -4.06 0.12 -3.19
N PRO A 51 -4.71 1.28 -3.42
CA PRO A 51 -5.91 1.32 -4.25
C PRO A 51 -5.65 0.88 -5.69
N LEU A 52 -4.49 1.20 -6.27
CA LEU A 52 -4.09 0.73 -7.61
C LEU A 52 -4.03 -0.80 -7.69
N LEU A 53 -3.33 -1.44 -6.74
CA LEU A 53 -3.19 -2.89 -6.69
C LEU A 53 -4.58 -3.55 -6.64
N PHE A 54 -5.51 -3.00 -5.87
CA PHE A 54 -6.87 -3.51 -5.78
C PHE A 54 -7.67 -3.29 -7.06
N LEU A 55 -7.72 -2.06 -7.60
CA LEU A 55 -8.45 -1.75 -8.83
C LEU A 55 -8.00 -2.62 -10.01
N LEU A 56 -6.68 -2.80 -10.15
CA LEU A 56 -6.10 -3.66 -11.18
C LEU A 56 -6.37 -5.15 -10.90
N GLY A 57 -6.25 -5.57 -9.64
CA GLY A 57 -6.46 -6.96 -9.22
C GLY A 57 -7.91 -7.44 -9.40
N VAL A 58 -8.89 -6.57 -9.15
CA VAL A 58 -10.32 -6.87 -9.38
C VAL A 58 -10.76 -6.68 -10.83
N ARG A 59 -9.83 -6.28 -11.71
CA ARG A 59 -10.09 -6.00 -13.12
C ARG A 59 -11.26 -5.03 -13.29
N SER A 60 -11.19 -3.90 -12.56
CA SER A 60 -12.20 -2.83 -12.66
C SER A 60 -12.44 -2.47 -14.13
N PRO A 61 -13.71 -2.28 -14.57
CA PRO A 61 -14.01 -1.87 -15.94
C PRO A 61 -13.27 -0.61 -16.36
N LEU A 62 -13.11 0.36 -15.45
CA LEU A 62 -12.35 1.58 -15.69
C LEU A 62 -10.89 1.26 -16.03
N ALA A 63 -10.24 0.41 -15.23
CA ALA A 63 -8.85 0.01 -15.45
C ALA A 63 -8.68 -0.75 -16.77
N VAL A 64 -9.58 -1.69 -17.07
CA VAL A 64 -9.55 -2.49 -18.30
C VAL A 64 -9.82 -1.62 -19.53
N GLN A 65 -10.74 -0.67 -19.47
CA GLN A 65 -11.03 0.25 -20.57
C GLN A 65 -9.89 1.26 -20.80
N ALA A 66 -9.26 1.74 -19.73
CA ALA A 66 -8.16 2.70 -19.78
C ALA A 66 -6.87 2.06 -20.31
N LEU A 67 -6.50 0.88 -19.80
CA LEU A 67 -5.17 0.29 -20.02
C LEU A 67 -5.21 -0.93 -20.96
N GLY A 68 -6.36 -1.61 -21.05
CA GLY A 68 -6.43 -2.97 -21.58
C GLY A 68 -5.95 -4.00 -20.56
N LEU A 69 -6.50 -5.23 -20.62
CA LEU A 69 -6.20 -6.29 -19.66
C LEU A 69 -4.71 -6.67 -19.59
N PRO A 70 -3.96 -6.80 -20.70
CA PRO A 70 -2.54 -7.16 -20.64
C PRO A 70 -1.68 -6.12 -19.92
N ARG A 71 -1.91 -4.82 -20.20
CA ARG A 71 -1.16 -3.73 -19.54
C ARG A 71 -1.54 -3.59 -18.08
N ALA A 72 -2.84 -3.67 -17.76
CA ALA A 72 -3.32 -3.63 -16.38
C ALA A 72 -2.65 -4.72 -15.52
N PHE A 73 -2.54 -5.94 -16.05
CA PHE A 73 -1.87 -7.04 -15.35
C PHE A 73 -0.36 -6.83 -15.20
N ARG A 74 0.32 -6.29 -16.23
CA ARG A 74 1.75 -5.94 -16.15
C ARG A 74 2.01 -4.89 -15.08
N ILE A 75 1.19 -3.84 -15.03
CA ILE A 75 1.28 -2.77 -14.02
C ILE A 75 1.00 -3.33 -12.63
N HIS A 76 -0.01 -4.18 -12.46
CA HIS A 76 -0.31 -4.83 -11.18
C HIS A 76 0.89 -5.65 -10.68
N LYS A 77 1.55 -6.43 -11.55
CA LYS A 77 2.76 -7.18 -11.20
C LYS A 77 3.92 -6.26 -10.81
N ALA A 78 4.17 -5.20 -11.59
CA ALA A 78 5.24 -4.25 -11.30
C ALA A 78 5.03 -3.55 -9.95
N LEU A 79 3.81 -3.06 -9.70
CA LEU A 79 3.43 -2.50 -8.39
C LEU A 79 3.51 -3.55 -7.28
N GLY A 80 3.18 -4.81 -7.57
CA GLY A 80 3.30 -5.91 -6.63
C GLY A 80 4.75 -6.20 -6.21
N LEU A 81 5.75 -5.74 -6.96
CA LEU A 81 7.16 -5.80 -6.57
C LEU A 81 7.61 -4.52 -5.84
N ALA A 82 7.22 -3.35 -6.35
CA ALA A 82 7.59 -2.07 -5.75
C ALA A 82 6.99 -1.88 -4.35
N PHE A 83 5.72 -2.26 -4.16
CA PHE A 83 4.99 -2.10 -2.92
C PHE A 83 5.63 -2.76 -1.69
N PRO A 84 5.94 -4.08 -1.69
CA PRO A 84 6.61 -4.71 -0.55
C PRO A 84 8.02 -4.15 -0.33
N ALA A 85 8.75 -3.73 -1.38
CA ALA A 85 10.04 -3.09 -1.21
C ALA A 85 9.93 -1.75 -0.45
N LEU A 86 8.95 -0.92 -0.80
CA LEU A 86 8.68 0.33 -0.08
C LEU A 86 8.24 0.09 1.37
N LEU A 87 7.38 -0.91 1.62
CA LEU A 87 7.01 -1.29 2.99
C LEU A 87 8.20 -1.79 3.80
N THR A 88 9.09 -2.58 3.17
CA THR A 88 10.33 -3.06 3.79
C THR A 88 11.23 -1.89 4.15
N LEU A 89 11.40 -0.94 3.24
CA LEU A 89 12.18 0.27 3.47
C LEU A 89 11.61 1.09 4.63
N HIS A 90 10.30 1.34 4.63
CA HIS A 90 9.61 2.05 5.71
C HIS A 90 9.84 1.38 7.07
N ALA A 91 9.43 0.12 7.21
CA ALA A 91 9.51 -0.59 8.49
C ALA A 91 10.97 -0.82 8.92
N GLY A 92 11.84 -1.20 7.98
CA GLY A 92 13.26 -1.47 8.22
C GLY A 92 14.02 -0.25 8.71
N LEU A 93 13.78 0.94 8.13
CA LEU A 93 14.41 2.18 8.59
C LEU A 93 13.93 2.58 10.00
N HIS A 94 12.67 2.34 10.35
CA HIS A 94 12.20 2.55 11.72
C HIS A 94 12.83 1.57 12.71
N VAL A 95 12.95 0.28 12.35
CA VAL A 95 13.66 -0.72 13.17
C VAL A 95 15.13 -0.33 13.35
N TYR A 96 15.80 0.13 12.29
CA TYR A 96 17.17 0.62 12.36
C TYR A 96 17.32 1.80 13.33
N ARG A 97 16.45 2.81 13.22
CA ARG A 97 16.46 3.98 14.13
C ARG A 97 16.24 3.55 15.58
N PHE A 98 15.31 2.63 15.82
CA PHE A 98 15.01 2.11 17.15
C PHE A 98 16.19 1.31 17.72
N ALA A 99 16.81 0.45 16.91
CA ALA A 99 18.00 -0.31 17.28
C ALA A 99 19.15 0.61 17.70
N LYS A 100 19.43 1.65 16.91
CA LYS A 100 20.46 2.64 17.21
C LYS A 100 20.18 3.40 18.50
N ALA A 101 18.93 3.84 18.72
CA ALA A 101 18.56 4.60 19.91
C ALA A 101 18.63 3.77 21.20
N MET A 102 18.32 2.47 21.12
CA MET A 102 18.27 1.56 22.28
C MET A 102 19.57 0.76 22.48
N GLY A 103 20.54 0.84 21.56
CA GLY A 103 21.75 0.01 21.59
C GLY A 103 21.46 -1.49 21.39
N LEU A 104 20.40 -1.83 20.65
CA LEU A 104 19.97 -3.22 20.43
C LEU A 104 20.41 -3.75 19.06
N SER A 105 20.49 -5.09 18.93
CA SER A 105 20.58 -5.74 17.61
C SER A 105 19.26 -5.58 16.84
N TYR A 106 19.27 -5.66 15.51
CA TYR A 106 18.05 -5.48 14.71
C TYR A 106 16.91 -6.46 15.05
N PRO A 107 17.14 -7.77 15.27
CA PRO A 107 16.07 -8.67 15.67
C PRO A 107 15.45 -8.29 17.02
N LEU A 108 16.28 -7.94 18.01
CA LEU A 108 15.81 -7.50 19.32
C LEU A 108 15.05 -6.17 19.23
N ALA A 109 15.55 -5.22 18.44
CA ALA A 109 14.88 -3.96 18.19
C ALA A 109 13.50 -4.15 17.57
N ALA A 110 13.36 -5.03 16.57
CA ALA A 110 12.08 -5.33 15.92
C ALA A 110 11.05 -5.91 16.91
N LEU A 111 11.50 -6.76 17.84
CA LEU A 111 10.66 -7.32 18.90
C LEU A 111 10.31 -6.30 19.98
N ALA A 112 11.24 -5.39 20.28
CA ALA A 112 11.10 -4.35 21.30
C ALA A 112 10.34 -3.10 20.81
N VAL A 113 10.01 -2.98 19.52
CA VAL A 113 9.15 -1.90 19.00
C VAL A 113 7.84 -1.87 19.81
N PRO A 114 7.43 -0.71 20.37
CA PRO A 114 6.27 -0.60 21.25
C PRO A 114 5.02 -1.29 20.71
N ASN A 115 4.32 -2.04 21.56
CA ASN A 115 3.08 -2.72 21.24
C ASN A 115 1.86 -1.85 21.54
N THR A 116 1.87 -0.59 21.11
CA THR A 116 0.62 0.20 21.07
C THR A 116 -0.31 -0.41 20.01
N TRP A 117 -1.63 -0.28 20.18
CA TRP A 117 -2.59 -0.96 19.31
C TRP A 117 -2.42 -0.57 17.82
N GLU A 118 -2.04 0.68 17.53
CA GLU A 118 -1.75 1.16 16.17
C GLU A 118 -0.51 0.49 15.58
N MET A 119 0.51 0.23 16.41
CA MET A 119 1.73 -0.46 15.99
C MET A 119 1.46 -1.94 15.75
N VAL A 120 0.61 -2.57 16.58
CA VAL A 120 0.15 -3.94 16.35
C VAL A 120 -0.60 -4.03 15.01
N LEU A 121 -1.46 -3.06 14.70
CA LEU A 121 -2.11 -2.99 13.38
C LEU A 121 -1.10 -2.80 12.24
N GLY A 122 -0.09 -1.96 12.40
CA GLY A 122 0.98 -1.77 11.41
C GLY A 122 1.76 -3.07 11.16
N LYS A 123 2.18 -3.77 12.22
CA LYS A 123 2.86 -5.07 12.15
C LYS A 123 1.96 -6.14 11.48
N ALA A 124 0.69 -6.20 11.86
CA ALA A 124 -0.28 -7.12 11.27
C ALA A 124 -0.52 -6.84 9.79
N ALA A 125 -0.70 -5.57 9.40
CA ALA A 125 -0.85 -5.17 8.01
C ALA A 125 0.38 -5.55 7.18
N LEU A 126 1.58 -5.26 7.70
CA LEU A 126 2.84 -5.63 7.06
C LEU A 126 2.93 -7.14 6.81
N ALA A 127 2.67 -7.94 7.85
CA ALA A 127 2.69 -9.40 7.74
C ALA A 127 1.68 -9.93 6.71
N LEU A 128 0.43 -9.44 6.74
CA LEU A 128 -0.60 -9.86 5.80
C LEU A 128 -0.27 -9.45 4.35
N PHE A 129 0.34 -8.29 4.14
CA PHE A 129 0.82 -7.90 2.81
C PHE A 129 1.95 -8.80 2.32
N PHE A 130 2.90 -9.17 3.18
CA PHE A 130 3.96 -10.12 2.81
C PHE A 130 3.41 -11.53 2.53
N VAL A 131 2.40 -11.99 3.27
CA VAL A 131 1.70 -13.25 2.96
C VAL A 131 1.04 -13.16 1.59
N ALA A 132 0.32 -12.07 1.30
CA ALA A 132 -0.35 -11.90 0.02
C ALA A 132 0.62 -11.77 -1.16
N TRP A 133 1.75 -11.11 -0.95
CA TRP A 133 2.84 -10.98 -1.93
C TRP A 133 3.57 -12.30 -2.16
N GLY A 134 3.97 -12.99 -1.08
CA GLY A 134 4.63 -14.30 -1.16
C GLY A 134 3.75 -15.33 -1.83
N ALA A 135 2.45 -15.34 -1.52
CA ALA A 135 1.47 -16.14 -2.25
C ALA A 135 1.44 -15.78 -3.73
N ALA A 136 1.36 -14.50 -4.09
CA ALA A 136 1.38 -14.05 -5.49
C ALA A 136 2.63 -14.56 -6.23
N TRP A 137 3.81 -14.38 -5.64
CA TRP A 137 5.10 -14.81 -6.19
C TRP A 137 5.15 -16.33 -6.42
N LEU A 138 4.84 -17.13 -5.38
CA LEU A 138 4.84 -18.59 -5.46
C LEU A 138 3.76 -19.12 -6.41
N GLY A 139 2.60 -18.46 -6.46
CA GLY A 139 1.53 -18.80 -7.40
C GLY A 139 1.93 -18.56 -8.85
N THR A 140 2.62 -17.45 -9.14
CA THR A 140 3.10 -17.16 -10.50
C THR A 140 4.19 -18.11 -10.99
N SER A 141 4.92 -18.75 -10.07
CA SER A 141 5.91 -19.78 -10.40
C SER A 141 5.32 -21.20 -10.43
N GLY A 142 4.01 -21.36 -10.29
CA GLY A 142 3.35 -22.67 -10.27
C GLY A 142 3.61 -23.50 -9.02
N ARG A 143 4.28 -22.93 -8.01
CA ARG A 143 4.70 -23.63 -6.78
C ARG A 143 3.61 -23.70 -5.71
N LEU A 144 2.49 -23.01 -5.91
CA LEU A 144 1.42 -22.93 -4.93
C LEU A 144 0.07 -23.29 -5.57
N PRO A 145 -0.65 -24.31 -5.09
CA PRO A 145 -1.94 -24.69 -5.65
C PRO A 145 -2.97 -23.58 -5.43
N ARG A 146 -3.90 -23.44 -6.39
CA ARG A 146 -4.91 -22.36 -6.40
C ARG A 146 -5.72 -22.25 -5.11
N ARG A 147 -5.97 -23.39 -4.43
CA ARG A 147 -6.71 -23.48 -3.16
C ARG A 147 -6.00 -22.76 -1.99
N ILE A 148 -4.67 -22.71 -2.00
CA ILE A 148 -3.86 -22.02 -0.98
C ILE A 148 -3.54 -20.60 -1.45
N TRP A 149 -3.14 -20.48 -2.72
CA TRP A 149 -2.79 -19.20 -3.34
C TRP A 149 -3.87 -18.14 -3.18
N ARG A 150 -5.13 -18.49 -3.52
CA ARG A 150 -6.22 -17.52 -3.53
C ARG A 150 -6.50 -16.93 -2.14
N PRO A 151 -6.78 -17.70 -1.08
CA PRO A 151 -7.04 -17.13 0.24
C PRO A 151 -5.84 -16.34 0.78
N ALA A 152 -4.61 -16.85 0.62
CA ALA A 152 -3.42 -16.15 1.07
C ALA A 152 -3.23 -14.81 0.34
N HIS A 153 -3.44 -14.77 -0.98
CA HIS A 153 -3.40 -13.53 -1.75
C HIS A 153 -4.53 -12.55 -1.36
N LEU A 154 -5.69 -13.07 -0.93
CA LEU A 154 -6.80 -12.25 -0.44
C LEU A 154 -6.58 -11.70 0.98
N ALA A 155 -5.56 -12.15 1.72
CA ALA A 155 -5.17 -11.54 2.99
C ALA A 155 -4.91 -10.02 2.86
N ALA A 156 -4.52 -9.55 1.66
CA ALA A 156 -4.39 -8.13 1.36
C ALA A 156 -5.67 -7.32 1.68
N TYR A 157 -6.87 -7.90 1.56
CA TYR A 157 -8.14 -7.24 1.87
C TYR A 157 -8.28 -6.91 3.36
N LEU A 158 -7.64 -7.69 4.24
CA LEU A 158 -7.55 -7.39 5.67
C LEU A 158 -6.34 -6.50 5.99
N ALA A 159 -5.24 -6.65 5.23
CA ALA A 159 -4.05 -5.83 5.38
C ALA A 159 -4.32 -4.34 5.10
N ALA A 160 -5.06 -4.04 4.03
CA ALA A 160 -5.34 -2.67 3.60
C ALA A 160 -6.06 -1.82 4.66
N PRO A 161 -7.19 -2.22 5.27
CA PRO A 161 -7.84 -1.42 6.31
C PRO A 161 -6.93 -1.27 7.54
N ALA A 162 -6.20 -2.30 7.95
CA ALA A 162 -5.24 -2.21 9.05
C ALA A 162 -4.13 -1.18 8.75
N ALA A 163 -3.62 -1.14 7.51
CA ALA A 163 -2.63 -0.16 7.08
C ALA A 163 -3.19 1.27 7.03
N PHE A 164 -4.42 1.47 6.54
CA PHE A 164 -5.06 2.79 6.54
C PHE A 164 -5.28 3.31 7.95
N VAL A 165 -5.75 2.46 8.88
CA VAL A 165 -5.91 2.81 10.29
C VAL A 165 -4.56 3.10 10.93
N HIS A 166 -3.56 2.23 10.75
CA HIS A 166 -2.20 2.47 11.25
C HIS A 166 -1.68 3.84 10.79
N ALA A 167 -1.81 4.13 9.51
CA ALA A 167 -1.31 5.37 8.93
C ALA A 167 -2.10 6.61 9.40
N LEU A 168 -3.40 6.47 9.68
CA LEU A 168 -4.23 7.54 10.25
C LEU A 168 -3.79 7.93 11.67
N PHE A 169 -3.45 6.97 12.52
CA PHE A 169 -3.13 7.25 13.92
C PHE A 169 -1.63 7.44 14.21
N ARG A 170 -0.74 6.87 13.37
CA ARG A 170 0.72 7.04 13.51
C ARG A 170 1.34 8.01 12.52
N GLY A 171 0.67 8.34 11.43
CA GLY A 171 1.14 9.34 10.48
C GLY A 171 0.99 10.74 11.07
N GLU A 172 2.00 11.21 11.81
CA GLU A 172 2.07 12.59 12.32
C GLU A 172 1.85 13.62 11.20
N ASP A 173 2.42 13.35 10.01
CA ASP A 173 2.27 14.17 8.81
C ASP A 173 0.92 13.94 8.10
N MET A 174 0.31 12.76 8.25
CA MET A 174 -0.92 12.38 7.54
C MET A 174 -2.19 12.98 8.15
N THR A 175 -2.16 13.32 9.43
CA THR A 175 -3.31 13.96 10.11
C THR A 175 -3.35 15.47 9.93
N ARG A 176 -2.32 16.08 9.32
CA ARG A 176 -2.18 17.53 9.22
C ARG A 176 -2.15 17.99 7.77
N GLY A 177 -3.03 18.94 7.44
CA GLY A 177 -3.04 19.61 6.14
C GLY A 177 -3.47 18.72 4.97
N TRP A 178 -2.94 19.01 3.78
CA TRP A 178 -3.40 18.39 2.52
C TRP A 178 -3.00 16.91 2.37
N LEU A 179 -2.05 16.40 3.17
CA LEU A 179 -1.70 14.98 3.18
C LEU A 179 -2.85 14.10 3.68
N PHE A 180 -3.70 14.63 4.55
CA PHE A 180 -4.94 13.96 4.95
C PHE A 180 -5.87 13.75 3.75
N ALA A 181 -5.97 14.71 2.83
CA ALA A 181 -6.77 14.57 1.62
C ALA A 181 -6.25 13.43 0.72
N VAL A 182 -4.92 13.26 0.63
CA VAL A 182 -4.31 12.13 -0.09
C VAL A 182 -4.74 10.80 0.52
N TRP A 183 -4.71 10.70 1.85
CA TRP A 183 -5.18 9.52 2.57
C TRP A 183 -6.67 9.25 2.32
N VAL A 184 -7.53 10.28 2.41
CA VAL A 184 -8.97 10.15 2.15
C VAL A 184 -9.23 9.65 0.73
N VAL A 185 -8.57 10.24 -0.27
CA VAL A 185 -8.70 9.83 -1.68
C VAL A 185 -8.25 8.38 -1.87
N ALA A 186 -7.12 7.98 -1.28
CA ALA A 186 -6.62 6.61 -1.37
C ALA A 186 -7.58 5.60 -0.70
N ALA A 187 -8.08 5.91 0.51
CA ALA A 187 -9.02 5.08 1.25
C ALA A 187 -10.36 4.95 0.50
N ALA A 188 -10.92 6.06 0.00
CA ALA A 188 -12.14 6.06 -0.79
C ALA A 188 -11.99 5.22 -2.07
N THR A 189 -10.87 5.38 -2.78
CA THR A 189 -10.59 4.60 -4.00
C THR A 189 -10.47 3.10 -3.70
N TRP A 190 -9.83 2.74 -2.58
CA TRP A 190 -9.77 1.36 -2.12
C TRP A 190 -11.16 0.81 -1.77
N LEU A 191 -11.97 1.55 -1.01
CA LEU A 191 -13.36 1.18 -0.67
C LEU A 191 -14.20 0.95 -1.92
N MET A 192 -14.09 1.82 -2.92
CA MET A 192 -14.76 1.64 -4.21
C MET A 192 -14.34 0.33 -4.90
N ALA A 193 -13.04 0.01 -4.90
CA ALA A 193 -12.53 -1.24 -5.48
C ALA A 193 -13.07 -2.49 -4.77
N VAL A 194 -13.15 -2.45 -3.44
CA VAL A 194 -13.70 -3.54 -2.61
C VAL A 194 -15.22 -3.66 -2.83
N GLY A 195 -15.95 -2.55 -2.79
CA GLY A 195 -17.40 -2.52 -3.02
C GLY A 195 -17.76 -3.05 -4.40
N TRP A 196 -17.02 -2.65 -5.44
CA TRP A 196 -17.17 -3.18 -6.79
C TRP A 196 -17.03 -4.71 -6.85
N ARG A 197 -16.01 -5.25 -6.19
CA ARG A 197 -15.79 -6.69 -6.13
C ARG A 197 -16.95 -7.42 -5.44
N ALA A 198 -17.42 -6.88 -4.31
CA ALA A 198 -18.50 -7.48 -3.54
C ALA A 198 -19.82 -7.52 -4.33
N MET A 199 -20.12 -6.48 -5.11
CA MET A 199 -21.29 -6.46 -5.99
C MET A 199 -21.20 -7.51 -7.09
N ARG A 200 -20.03 -7.65 -7.74
CA ARG A 200 -19.84 -8.61 -8.84
C ARG A 200 -19.92 -10.08 -8.41
N SER A 201 -19.53 -10.41 -7.17
CA SER A 201 -19.66 -11.77 -6.66
C SER A 201 -21.11 -12.21 -6.38
N ARG A 202 -22.07 -11.28 -6.33
CA ARG A 202 -23.48 -11.60 -6.10
C ARG A 202 -24.25 -11.89 -7.39
N SER A 203 -23.71 -11.45 -8.53
CA SER A 203 -24.33 -11.57 -9.85
C SER A 203 -23.83 -12.76 -10.67
N ALA A 204 -22.96 -13.59 -10.11
CA ALA A 204 -22.32 -14.73 -10.77
C ALA A 204 -22.60 -16.00 -9.97
#